data_AF-A0A0U3QYN6-F1
#
_entry.id   AF-A0A0U3QYN6-F1
#
_cell.length_a   1.000
_cell.length_b   1.000
_cell.length_c   1.000
_cell.angle_alpha   90.00
_cell.angle_beta   90.00
_cell.angle_gamma   90.00
#
_symmetry.space_group_name_H-M   'P 1'
#
loop_
_entity.id
_entity.type
_entity.pdbx_description
1 polymer ?
#
loop_
_entity_poly.entity_id
_entity_poly.type
_entity_poly.pdbx_seq_one_letter_code
_entity_poly.pdbx_strand_id
1 'polypeptide(L)' 'MTDVVDSDELLRRLQRARACAQQEERAWRDRREDLGAADADPARDAVVRALAYETVVRVLDEILTPGKHDEPN' A
#
# COMPACT_ATOMS: atom_id res chain seq x y z
N MET A 1 14.79 18.96 -18.55
CA MET A 1 14.84 19.74 -17.30
C MET A 1 13.86 19.08 -16.36
N THR A 2 14.33 18.34 -15.36
CA THR A 2 13.46 17.94 -14.26
C THR A 2 13.16 19.23 -13.50
N ASP A 3 11.91 19.68 -13.53
CA ASP A 3 11.49 20.81 -12.71
C ASP A 3 11.89 20.50 -11.27
N VAL A 4 12.57 21.45 -10.62
CA VAL A 4 12.93 21.30 -9.21
C VAL A 4 11.62 21.28 -8.44
N VAL A 5 11.24 20.10 -7.94
CA VAL A 5 10.01 19.92 -7.18
C VAL A 5 10.27 20.34 -5.74
N ASP A 6 9.44 21.25 -5.22
CA ASP A 6 9.46 21.62 -3.81
C ASP A 6 9.22 20.38 -2.93
N SER A 7 9.89 20.30 -1.78
CA SER A 7 9.69 19.29 -0.75
C SER A 7 8.22 19.09 -0.39
N ASP A 8 7.42 20.16 -0.36
CA ASP A 8 5.98 20.06 -0.09
C ASP A 8 5.22 19.30 -1.18
N GLU A 9 5.62 19.47 -2.43
CA GLU A 9 5.01 18.76 -3.55
C GLU A 9 5.43 17.28 -3.56
N LEU A 10 6.68 16.98 -3.17
CA LEU A 10 7.11 15.59 -2.95
C LEU A 10 6.30 14.94 -1.82
N LEU A 11 6.13 15.64 -0.69
CA LEU A 11 5.34 15.14 0.44
C LEU A 11 3.88 14.89 0.04
N ARG A 12 3.25 15.82 -0.69
CA ARG A 12 1.88 15.64 -1.21
C ARG A 12 1.77 14.43 -2.13
N ARG A 13 2.75 14.17 -3.00
CA ARG A 13 2.76 13.01 -3.89
C ARG A 13 2.91 11.70 -3.12
N LEU A 14 3.82 11.66 -2.14
CA LEU A 14 4.02 10.49 -1.29
C LEU A 14 2.77 10.18 -0.44
N GLN A 15 2.16 11.19 0.16
CA GLN A 15 0.91 11.02 0.92
C GLN A 15 -0.24 10.53 0.02
N ARG A 16 -0.33 11.03 -1.21
CA ARG A 16 -1.32 10.57 -2.21
C ARG A 16 -1.06 9.12 -2.62
N ALA A 17 0.19 8.75 -2.88
CA ALA A 17 0.57 7.38 -3.19
C ALA A 17 0.23 6.43 -2.03
N ARG A 18 0.47 6.86 -0.79
CA ARG A 18 0.10 6.11 0.41
C ARG A 18 -1.41 5.91 0.52
N ALA A 19 -2.20 6.98 0.32
CA ALA A 19 -3.65 6.90 0.36
C ALA A 19 -4.23 6.00 -0.75
N CYS A 20 -3.60 6.00 -1.93
CA CYS A 20 -3.93 5.10 -3.02
C CYS A 20 -3.63 3.64 -2.65
N ALA A 21 -2.40 3.36 -2.17
CA ALA A 21 -2.00 2.00 -1.79
C ALA A 21 -2.88 1.43 -0.65
N GLN A 22 -3.28 2.25 0.32
CA GLN A 22 -4.21 1.84 1.37
C GLN A 22 -5.62 1.53 0.85
N GLN A 23 -6.11 2.26 -0.15
CA GLN A 23 -7.40 1.97 -0.76
C GLN A 23 -7.35 0.66 -1.56
N GLU A 24 -6.31 0.47 -2.36
CA GLU A 24 -6.12 -0.75 -3.13
C GLU A 24 -5.95 -1.98 -2.21
N GLU A 25 -5.13 -1.88 -1.16
CA GLU A 25 -4.96 -2.94 -0.17
C GLU A 25 -6.30 -3.40 0.40
N ARG A 26 -7.13 -2.46 0.87
CA ARG A 26 -8.49 -2.76 1.37
C ARG A 26 -9.36 -3.40 0.29
N ALA A 27 -9.38 -2.84 -0.92
CA ALA A 27 -10.18 -3.38 -2.02
C ALA A 27 -9.80 -4.83 -2.37
N TRP A 28 -8.51 -5.17 -2.34
CA TRP A 28 -8.05 -6.53 -2.60
C TRP A 28 -8.31 -7.48 -1.43
N ARG A 29 -8.30 -6.99 -0.17
CA ARG A 29 -8.74 -7.77 0.99
C ARG A 29 -10.25 -8.06 0.92
N ASP A 30 -11.09 -7.06 0.66
CA ASP A 30 -12.54 -7.23 0.50
C ASP A 30 -12.84 -8.23 -0.63
N ARG A 31 -12.17 -8.08 -1.78
CA ARG A 31 -12.34 -8.98 -2.92
C ARG A 31 -11.92 -10.42 -2.63
N ARG A 32 -10.89 -10.63 -1.78
CA ARG A 32 -10.50 -11.97 -1.32
C ARG A 32 -11.62 -12.60 -0.48
N GLU A 33 -12.26 -11.82 0.38
CA GLU A 33 -13.37 -12.31 1.21
C GLU A 33 -14.57 -12.72 0.35
N ASP A 34 -14.88 -11.94 -0.68
CA ASP A 34 -15.96 -12.22 -1.63
C ASP A 34 -15.73 -13.47 -2.51
N LEU A 35 -14.48 -13.73 -2.91
CA LEU A 35 -14.13 -14.85 -3.79
C LEU A 35 -14.17 -16.22 -3.08
N GLY A 36 -14.09 -16.25 -1.75
CA GLY A 36 -14.18 -17.48 -0.95
C GLY A 36 -13.22 -18.59 -1.38
N ALA A 37 -13.53 -19.83 -1.01
CA ALA A 37 -12.75 -21.03 -1.39
C ALA A 37 -13.14 -21.61 -2.77
N ALA A 38 -14.13 -21.03 -3.44
CA ALA A 38 -14.69 -21.56 -4.68
C ALA A 38 -13.80 -21.28 -5.90
N ASP A 39 -13.11 -20.13 -5.91
CA ASP A 39 -12.24 -19.70 -7.01
C ASP A 39 -10.79 -19.52 -6.53
N ALA A 40 -10.06 -20.64 -6.47
CA ALA A 40 -8.72 -20.69 -5.86
C ALA A 40 -7.68 -19.77 -6.53
N ASP A 41 -7.70 -19.66 -7.86
CA ASP A 41 -6.74 -18.83 -8.61
C ASP A 41 -7.01 -17.32 -8.41
N PRO A 42 -8.24 -16.80 -8.65
CA PRO A 42 -8.58 -15.41 -8.34
C PRO A 42 -8.38 -15.04 -6.86
N ALA A 43 -8.68 -15.95 -5.93
CA ALA A 43 -8.46 -15.73 -4.51
C ALA A 43 -6.96 -15.59 -4.18
N ARG A 44 -6.10 -16.40 -4.80
CA ARG A 44 -4.65 -16.31 -4.64
C ARG A 44 -4.11 -14.98 -5.19
N ASP A 45 -4.56 -14.57 -6.37
CA ASP A 45 -4.18 -13.29 -6.96
C ASP A 45 -4.58 -12.10 -6.06
N ALA A 46 -5.78 -12.15 -5.47
CA ALA A 46 -6.23 -11.14 -4.52
C ALA A 46 -5.33 -11.06 -3.27
N VAL A 47 -4.90 -12.21 -2.73
CA VAL A 47 -3.93 -12.27 -1.62
C VAL A 47 -2.59 -11.62 -2.00
N VAL A 48 -2.04 -11.96 -3.17
CA VAL A 48 -0.75 -11.43 -3.62
C VAL A 48 -0.83 -9.91 -3.80
N ARG A 49 -1.92 -9.40 -4.38
CA ARG A 49 -2.12 -7.96 -4.56
C ARG A 49 -2.29 -7.24 -3.23
N ALA A 50 -3.07 -7.79 -2.29
CA ALA A 50 -3.21 -7.22 -0.96
C ALA A 50 -1.85 -7.10 -0.23
N LEU A 51 -1.03 -8.15 -0.27
CA LEU A 51 0.33 -8.14 0.32
C LEU A 51 1.27 -7.15 -0.37
N ALA A 52 1.18 -7.01 -1.69
CA ALA A 52 1.99 -6.05 -2.44
C ALA A 52 1.66 -4.61 -2.02
N TYR A 53 0.38 -4.25 -1.96
CA TYR A 53 -0.04 -2.92 -1.52
C TYR A 53 0.26 -2.67 -0.04
N GLU A 54 0.08 -3.67 0.84
CA GLU A 54 0.51 -3.58 2.24
C GLU A 54 2.01 -3.26 2.37
N THR A 55 2.85 -3.94 1.58
CA THR A 55 4.30 -3.69 1.58
C THR A 55 4.62 -2.26 1.13
N VAL A 56 3.95 -1.76 0.09
CA VAL A 56 4.10 -0.37 -0.37
C VAL A 56 3.68 0.61 0.72
N VAL A 57 2.56 0.35 1.42
CA VAL A 57 2.12 1.18 2.55
C VAL A 57 3.18 1.22 3.64
N ARG A 58 3.76 0.08 4.02
CA ARG A 58 4.83 0.02 5.04
C ARG A 58 6.06 0.82 4.67
N VAL A 59 6.53 0.69 3.42
CA VAL A 59 7.68 1.46 2.93
C VAL A 59 7.39 2.96 2.93
N LEU A 60 6.21 3.36 2.45
CA LEU A 60 5.81 4.78 2.45
C LEU A 60 5.64 5.31 3.89
N ASP A 61 5.13 4.49 4.79
CA ASP A 61 5.01 4.81 6.20
C ASP A 61 6.36 5.06 6.86
N GLU A 62 7.37 4.22 6.59
CA GLU A 62 8.72 4.40 7.10
C GLU A 62 9.40 5.65 6.51
N ILE A 63 9.21 5.92 5.21
CA ILE A 63 9.75 7.14 4.57
C ILE A 63 9.12 8.41 5.18
N LEU A 64 7.80 8.39 5.43
CA LEU A 64 7.06 9.54 5.95
C LEU A 64 7.17 9.68 7.48
N THR A 65 7.40 8.59 8.18
CA THR A 65 7.46 8.50 9.63
C THR A 65 8.47 7.41 10.01
N PRO A 66 9.76 7.74 10.03
CA PRO A 66 10.81 6.78 10.37
C PRO A 66 10.58 6.16 11.76
N GLY A 67 10.81 4.86 11.89
CA GLY A 67 10.59 4.07 13.10
C GLY A 67 9.12 3.74 13.39
N LYS A 68 8.20 4.04 12.47
CA LYS A 68 6.77 3.72 12.66
C LYS A 68 6.50 2.23 12.71
N HIS A 69 7.32 1.44 12.03
CA HIS A 69 7.23 -0.01 12.01
C HIS A 69 8.32 -0.70 12.83
N ASP A 70 9.10 0.04 13.61
CA ASP A 70 9.99 -0.58 14.59
C ASP A 70 9.12 -1.30 15.63
N GLU A 71 9.23 -2.61 15.64
CA GLU A 71 8.59 -3.48 16.62
C GLU A 71 9.11 -3.09 18.02
N PRO A 72 8.24 -2.90 19.03
CA PRO A 72 8.74 -2.76 20.39
C PRO A 72 9.35 -4.11 20.79
N ASN A 73 10.68 -4.16 20.86
CA ASN A 73 11.44 -5.27 21.42
C ASN A 73 11.07 -5.52 22.89
#